data_AF-A0A9P8IP85-F1
#
_entry.id   AF-A0A9P8IP85-F1
#
_cell.length_a   1.000
_cell.length_b   1.000
_cell.length_c   1.000
_cell.angle_alpha   90.00
_cell.angle_beta   90.00
_cell.angle_gamma   90.00
#
_symmetry.space_group_name_H-M   'P 1'
#
loop_
_entity.id
_entity.type
_entity.pdbx_description
1 polymer ?
#
loop_
_entity_poly.entity_id
_entity_poly.type
_entity_poly.pdbx_seq_one_letter_code
_entity_poly.pdbx_strand_id
1 'polypeptide(L)'
;MDMVIKCFAQFTKDTIKTLDTTNPARLSGESITSAHVPPVQDLKKLLSRCPEYRILSSPLGPTQFRAPRIEKLPKNTGCIFVIQDETVRYIKDKLAYTRRNDSKQQPSTFTCLAALTWAHATNARVASKSSGMILAEDARLMISVDWRRRMPSDAMSTSSGNAIALPIASINKSTISAACNEDQETSCSALVAIARAIDEAIHTVNDDFVAARTALFRSVPDPRFIGLDFDLSDPLDFYLNTWRHFGAQTRWGLLGLDKQDSASAVAPDAARRAQAVFGRGSALILPETDATKFEVLITLDVESMAHLCNSRSWQHWTETPGF
;
A
#
# COMPACT_ATOMS: atom_id res chain seq x y z
N MET A 1 22.62 -22.55 -3.36
CA MET A 1 21.88 -21.27 -3.19
C MET A 1 22.65 -20.28 -2.32
N ASP A 2 23.25 -20.73 -1.22
CA ASP A 2 24.02 -19.91 -0.25
C ASP A 2 25.26 -19.21 -0.84
N MET A 3 25.90 -19.81 -1.86
CA MET A 3 27.08 -19.25 -2.52
C MET A 3 26.74 -18.06 -3.43
N VAL A 4 25.59 -18.08 -4.10
CA VAL A 4 25.18 -17.01 -5.03
C VAL A 4 24.83 -15.73 -4.27
N ILE A 5 24.15 -15.86 -3.13
CA ILE A 5 23.81 -14.73 -2.25
C ILE A 5 25.09 -14.14 -1.62
N LYS A 6 26.05 -14.99 -1.22
CA LYS A 6 27.35 -14.53 -0.71
C LYS A 6 28.17 -13.82 -1.78
N CYS A 7 28.23 -14.34 -3.01
CA CYS A 7 28.93 -13.70 -4.12
C CYS A 7 28.30 -12.35 -4.47
N PHE A 8 26.96 -12.26 -4.52
CA PHE A 8 26.27 -10.99 -4.79
C PHE A 8 26.55 -9.94 -3.70
N ALA A 9 26.45 -10.33 -2.42
CA ALA A 9 26.75 -9.44 -1.30
C ALA A 9 28.22 -9.00 -1.26
N GLN A 10 29.14 -9.84 -1.76
CA GLN A 10 30.57 -9.54 -1.83
C GLN A 10 30.91 -8.62 -3.00
N PHE A 11 30.19 -8.72 -4.13
CA PHE A 11 30.33 -7.81 -5.28
C PHE A 11 29.75 -6.42 -5.02
N THR A 12 28.77 -6.28 -4.13
CA THR A 12 28.17 -4.97 -3.78
C THR A 12 28.81 -4.32 -2.54
N LYS A 13 29.74 -5.00 -1.86
CA LYS A 13 30.53 -4.47 -0.75
C LYS A 13 31.73 -3.67 -1.27
N ASP A 14 31.47 -2.60 -2.01
CA ASP A 14 32.54 -1.67 -2.40
C ASP A 14 32.74 -0.65 -1.27
N THR A 15 33.57 -1.01 -0.29
CA THR A 15 33.92 -0.15 0.87
C THR A 15 34.82 1.04 0.52
N ILE A 16 35.15 1.24 -0.76
CA ILE A 16 36.03 2.33 -1.23
C ILE A 16 35.24 3.47 -1.89
N LYS A 17 33.92 3.33 -2.09
CA LYS A 17 33.04 4.46 -2.46
C LYS A 17 32.23 4.94 -1.26
N THR A 18 32.92 5.41 -0.22
CA THR A 18 32.43 6.59 0.50
C THR A 18 32.24 7.68 -0.54
N LEU A 19 31.01 8.17 -0.71
CA LEU A 19 30.74 9.34 -1.54
C LEU A 19 31.73 10.44 -1.14
N ASP A 20 32.67 10.74 -2.03
CA ASP A 20 33.54 11.88 -1.90
C ASP A 20 32.70 13.13 -2.16
N THR A 21 32.21 13.75 -1.09
CA THR A 21 31.39 14.96 -1.11
C THR A 21 32.19 16.24 -1.37
N THR A 22 33.43 16.16 -1.89
CA THR A 22 34.28 17.36 -2.08
C THR A 22 34.22 18.02 -3.46
N ASN A 23 33.42 17.51 -4.41
CA ASN A 23 33.18 18.22 -5.66
C ASN A 23 31.76 18.82 -5.70
N PRO A 24 31.59 20.14 -5.49
CA PRO A 24 30.32 20.78 -5.76
C PRO A 24 30.07 20.69 -7.27
N ALA A 25 29.07 19.91 -7.66
CA ALA A 25 28.53 19.98 -9.00
C ALA A 25 28.16 21.45 -9.27
N ARG A 26 28.82 22.06 -10.26
CA ARG A 26 28.47 23.39 -10.77
C ARG A 26 27.04 23.34 -11.31
N LEU A 27 26.07 23.62 -10.45
CA LEU A 27 24.78 24.12 -10.87
C LEU A 27 25.05 25.54 -11.36
N SER A 28 24.95 25.74 -12.67
CA SER A 28 24.93 27.06 -13.29
C SER A 28 23.78 27.85 -12.66
N GLY A 29 24.13 28.67 -11.67
CA GLY A 29 23.22 29.57 -11.00
C GLY A 29 22.91 30.74 -11.91
N GLU A 30 21.74 30.70 -12.53
CA GLU A 30 21.00 31.93 -12.75
C GLU A 30 20.30 32.29 -11.44
N SER A 31 20.75 33.42 -10.91
CA SER A 31 20.34 34.03 -9.65
C SER A 31 18.85 34.32 -9.66
N ILE A 32 18.04 33.48 -9.01
CA ILE A 32 16.72 33.89 -8.55
C ILE A 32 16.95 34.57 -7.20
N THR A 33 16.97 35.89 -7.27
CA THR A 33 16.99 36.82 -6.15
C THR A 33 16.12 36.32 -5.00
N SER A 34 16.73 36.26 -3.82
CA SER A 34 16.12 36.08 -2.50
C SER A 34 14.86 36.94 -2.35
N ALA A 35 13.71 36.38 -2.72
CA ALA A 35 12.42 36.89 -2.32
C ALA A 35 12.19 36.47 -0.86
N HIS A 36 12.00 37.47 -0.01
CA HIS A 36 11.67 37.36 1.40
C HIS A 36 10.49 36.38 1.60
N VAL A 37 10.74 35.20 2.17
CA VAL A 37 9.70 34.19 2.45
C VAL A 37 9.01 34.57 3.77
N PRO A 38 7.72 34.94 3.77
CA PRO A 38 7.01 35.30 4.99
C PRO A 38 6.79 34.07 5.90
N PRO A 39 6.65 34.26 7.22
CA PRO A 39 6.51 33.15 8.16
C PRO A 39 5.12 32.48 8.08
N VAL A 40 5.10 31.26 7.55
CA VAL A 40 4.47 29.99 8.04
C VAL A 40 3.15 30.06 8.85
N GLN A 41 2.18 30.92 8.51
CA GLN A 41 0.76 30.68 8.85
C GLN A 41 0.10 29.65 7.91
N ASP A 42 0.68 29.47 6.73
CA ASP A 42 0.15 28.59 5.67
C ASP A 42 0.38 27.10 5.95
N LEU A 43 1.50 26.71 6.60
CA LEU A 43 1.83 25.29 6.82
C LEU A 43 0.78 24.54 7.64
N LYS A 44 0.25 25.15 8.71
CA LYS A 44 -0.81 24.52 9.53
C LYS A 44 -2.08 24.31 8.70
N LYS A 45 -2.42 25.27 7.85
CA LYS A 45 -3.57 25.17 6.92
C LYS A 45 -3.33 24.08 5.87
N LEU A 46 -2.12 24.00 5.32
CA LEU A 46 -1.74 22.94 4.38
C LEU A 46 -1.79 21.56 5.02
N LEU A 47 -1.26 21.39 6.24
CA LEU A 47 -1.35 20.14 7.00
C LEU A 47 -2.81 19.74 7.27
N SER A 48 -3.70 20.69 7.60
CA SER A 48 -5.12 20.39 7.78
C SER A 48 -5.82 19.89 6.50
N ARG A 49 -5.30 20.25 5.32
CA ARG A 49 -5.80 19.79 4.00
C ARG A 49 -5.15 18.48 3.54
N CYS A 50 -4.09 18.06 4.22
CA CYS A 50 -3.25 16.91 3.91
C CYS A 50 -3.13 16.01 5.16
N PRO A 51 -4.25 15.46 5.65
CA PRO A 51 -4.34 14.77 6.95
C PRO A 51 -3.49 13.50 7.02
N GLU A 52 -3.05 12.97 5.88
CA GLU A 52 -2.13 11.84 5.82
C GLU A 52 -0.70 12.21 6.22
N TYR A 53 -0.37 13.50 6.31
CA TYR A 53 0.97 14.00 6.59
C TYR A 53 1.07 14.71 7.95
N ARG A 54 2.27 14.65 8.52
CA ARG A 54 2.68 15.32 9.77
C ARG A 54 4.09 15.88 9.65
N ILE A 55 4.45 16.77 10.57
CA ILE A 55 5.85 17.18 10.76
C ILE A 55 6.57 16.18 11.68
N LEU A 56 7.78 15.83 11.30
CA LEU A 56 8.71 14.98 12.03
C LEU A 56 9.69 15.84 12.83
N SER A 57 10.23 15.26 13.90
CA SER A 57 11.33 15.87 14.67
C SER A 57 12.70 15.67 14.00
N SER A 58 12.80 14.80 12.99
CA SER A 58 14.02 14.46 12.27
C SER A 58 13.75 14.24 10.77
N PRO A 59 14.74 14.44 9.89
CA PRO A 59 14.55 14.41 8.44
C PRO A 59 14.55 12.97 7.88
N LEU A 60 13.53 12.18 8.21
CA LEU A 60 13.39 10.77 7.80
C LEU A 60 12.32 10.51 6.74
N GLY A 61 11.59 11.55 6.34
CA GLY A 61 10.49 11.51 5.39
C GLY A 61 10.89 11.38 3.91
N PRO A 62 9.91 11.45 2.99
CA PRO A 62 8.48 11.72 3.23
C PRO A 62 7.62 10.49 3.52
N THR A 63 8.20 9.29 3.43
CA THR A 63 7.49 8.01 3.50
C THR A 63 7.51 7.36 4.88
N GLN A 64 8.12 8.02 5.87
CA GLN A 64 8.25 7.48 7.21
C GLN A 64 6.92 7.53 7.95
N PHE A 65 6.40 6.35 8.29
CA PHE A 65 5.25 6.19 9.18
C PHE A 65 5.54 6.66 10.60
N ARG A 66 4.48 7.04 11.31
CA ARG A 66 4.51 7.25 12.75
C ARG A 66 4.89 5.92 13.41
N ALA A 67 5.98 5.94 14.17
CA ALA A 67 6.45 4.79 14.92
C ALA A 67 6.28 5.08 16.41
N PRO A 68 5.57 4.22 17.17
CA PRO A 68 5.51 4.34 18.61
C PRO A 68 6.88 4.03 19.20
N ARG A 69 7.24 4.71 20.30
CA ARG A 69 8.43 4.39 21.08
C ARG A 69 8.14 3.13 21.91
N ILE A 70 8.26 1.96 21.29
CA ILE A 70 8.08 0.67 21.97
C ILE A 70 9.45 0.06 22.26
N GLU A 71 9.70 -0.24 23.53
CA GLU A 71 10.97 -0.83 23.99
C GLU A 71 11.20 -2.26 23.47
N LYS A 72 10.11 -3.00 23.19
CA LYS A 72 10.14 -4.35 22.61
C LYS A 72 9.23 -4.46 21.40
N LEU A 73 9.80 -4.54 20.20
CA LEU A 73 9.03 -4.78 18.99
C LEU A 73 8.41 -6.19 19.02
N PRO A 74 7.07 -6.36 18.85
CA PRO A 74 6.51 -7.67 18.53
C PRO A 74 7.17 -8.26 17.29
N LYS A 75 7.25 -9.59 17.27
CA LYS A 75 7.73 -10.34 16.11
C LYS A 75 6.67 -10.24 15.02
N ASN A 76 7.11 -9.84 13.82
CA ASN A 76 6.25 -9.74 12.65
C ASN A 76 6.45 -10.93 11.73
N THR A 77 5.42 -11.25 10.96
CA THR A 77 5.42 -12.30 9.95
C THR A 77 4.64 -11.84 8.71
N GLY A 78 4.73 -12.60 7.64
CA GLY A 78 3.91 -12.38 6.45
C GLY A 78 3.53 -13.69 5.78
N CYS A 79 2.31 -13.70 5.25
CA CYS A 79 1.72 -14.85 4.56
C CYS A 79 1.14 -14.38 3.23
N ILE A 80 1.23 -15.23 2.21
CA ILE A 80 0.57 -15.01 0.93
C ILE A 80 -0.73 -15.80 0.95
N PHE A 81 -1.83 -15.12 0.65
CA PHE A 81 -3.15 -15.72 0.50
C PHE A 81 -3.56 -15.68 -0.96
N VAL A 82 -4.20 -16.75 -1.42
CA VAL A 82 -4.70 -16.86 -2.79
C VAL A 82 -6.21 -16.67 -2.76
N ILE A 83 -6.70 -15.73 -3.57
CA ILE A 83 -8.12 -15.44 -3.78
C ILE A 83 -8.45 -15.76 -5.23
N GLN A 84 -9.40 -16.67 -5.44
CA GLN A 84 -9.82 -17.06 -6.78
C GLN A 84 -10.57 -15.92 -7.50
N ASP A 85 -10.43 -15.84 -8.83
CA ASP A 85 -11.13 -14.82 -9.62
C ASP A 85 -12.65 -15.00 -9.55
N GLU A 86 -13.15 -16.24 -9.40
CA GLU A 86 -14.56 -16.53 -9.11
C GLU A 86 -15.04 -15.78 -7.86
N THR A 87 -14.23 -15.77 -6.80
CA THR A 87 -14.53 -15.06 -5.55
C THR A 87 -14.59 -13.56 -5.78
N VAL A 88 -13.65 -13.01 -6.54
CA VAL A 88 -13.64 -11.57 -6.87
C VAL A 88 -14.85 -11.19 -7.73
N ARG A 89 -15.20 -12.01 -8.74
CA ARG A 89 -16.40 -11.82 -9.57
C ARG A 89 -17.67 -11.85 -8.73
N TYR A 90 -17.80 -12.85 -7.85
CA TYR A 90 -18.91 -12.95 -6.92
C TYR A 90 -19.09 -11.69 -6.07
N ILE A 91 -17.99 -11.17 -5.51
CA ILE A 91 -18.01 -9.93 -4.73
C ILE A 91 -18.41 -8.74 -5.60
N LYS A 92 -17.84 -8.61 -6.80
CA LYS A 92 -18.23 -7.54 -7.74
C LYS A 92 -19.73 -7.57 -8.03
N ASP A 93 -20.31 -8.74 -8.26
CA ASP A 93 -21.73 -8.90 -8.55
C ASP A 93 -22.60 -8.49 -7.36
N LYS A 94 -22.22 -8.91 -6.14
CA LYS A 94 -22.91 -8.50 -4.92
C LYS A 94 -22.80 -7.00 -4.67
N LEU A 95 -21.62 -6.43 -4.87
CA LEU A 95 -21.38 -5.01 -4.73
C LEU A 95 -22.14 -4.18 -5.78
N ALA A 96 -22.24 -4.67 -7.01
CA ALA A 96 -22.99 -4.02 -8.09
C ALA A 96 -24.51 -4.07 -7.86
N TYR A 97 -25.03 -5.20 -7.37
CA TYR A 97 -26.45 -5.38 -7.07
C TYR A 97 -26.96 -4.36 -6.04
N THR A 98 -26.15 -4.06 -5.02
CA THR A 98 -26.48 -3.12 -3.95
C THR A 98 -26.38 -1.64 -4.38
N ARG A 99 -25.81 -1.34 -5.56
CA ARG A 99 -25.62 0.04 -6.10
C ARG A 99 -26.76 0.54 -7.00
N ARG A 100 -27.97 -0.04 -6.94
CA ARG A 100 -29.10 0.16 -7.89
C ARG A 100 -29.42 1.60 -8.37
N ASN A 101 -29.00 2.66 -7.68
CA ASN A 101 -29.30 4.06 -8.03
C ASN A 101 -28.10 4.93 -8.44
N ASP A 102 -26.86 4.43 -8.39
CA ASP A 102 -25.67 5.18 -8.86
C ASP A 102 -25.12 4.55 -10.13
N SER A 103 -25.25 5.29 -11.24
CA SER A 103 -24.96 4.77 -12.56
C SER A 103 -23.45 4.55 -12.81
N LYS A 104 -23.12 3.34 -13.31
CA LYS A 104 -22.07 2.98 -14.31
C LYS A 104 -20.70 2.45 -13.91
N GLN A 105 -20.28 2.37 -12.64
CA GLN A 105 -19.00 1.72 -12.33
C GLN A 105 -19.14 0.53 -11.39
N GLN A 106 -18.96 -0.66 -11.96
CA GLN A 106 -18.66 -1.85 -11.18
C GLN A 106 -17.39 -1.61 -10.34
N PRO A 107 -17.36 -2.09 -9.08
CA PRO A 107 -16.17 -1.98 -8.25
C PRO A 107 -14.96 -2.62 -8.96
N SER A 108 -13.81 -1.98 -8.83
CA SER A 108 -12.59 -2.53 -9.42
C SER A 108 -12.17 -3.82 -8.71
N THR A 109 -11.40 -4.69 -9.39
CA THR A 109 -10.77 -5.85 -8.74
C THR A 109 -9.95 -5.44 -7.52
N PHE A 110 -9.22 -4.31 -7.65
CA PHE A 110 -8.46 -3.74 -6.54
C PHE A 110 -9.36 -3.44 -5.34
N THR A 111 -10.48 -2.76 -5.56
CA THR A 111 -11.44 -2.37 -4.51
C THR A 111 -11.98 -3.59 -3.78
N CYS A 112 -12.32 -4.67 -4.51
CA CYS A 112 -12.82 -5.90 -3.91
C CYS A 112 -11.77 -6.60 -3.04
N LEU A 113 -10.55 -6.76 -3.58
CA LEU A 113 -9.43 -7.37 -2.86
C LEU A 113 -9.05 -6.53 -1.63
N ALA A 114 -9.02 -5.21 -1.78
CA ALA A 114 -8.68 -4.29 -0.70
C ALA A 114 -9.75 -4.29 0.40
N ALA A 115 -11.04 -4.30 0.04
CA ALA A 115 -12.13 -4.35 1.02
C ALA A 115 -12.08 -5.62 1.88
N LEU A 116 -11.96 -6.79 1.23
CA LEU A 116 -11.77 -8.07 1.94
C LEU A 116 -10.54 -8.04 2.84
N THR A 117 -9.39 -7.68 2.26
CA THR A 117 -8.10 -7.74 2.96
C THR A 117 -8.09 -6.80 4.16
N TRP A 118 -8.55 -5.56 3.98
CA TRP A 118 -8.61 -4.57 5.05
C TRP A 118 -9.56 -5.01 6.16
N ALA A 119 -10.78 -5.47 5.82
CA ALA A 119 -11.76 -5.92 6.81
C ALA A 119 -11.20 -7.04 7.68
N HIS A 120 -10.76 -8.14 7.06
CA HIS A 120 -10.33 -9.32 7.81
C HIS A 120 -9.00 -9.11 8.54
N ALA A 121 -8.03 -8.41 7.94
CA ALA A 121 -6.77 -8.13 8.60
C ALA A 121 -6.95 -7.18 9.79
N THR A 122 -7.75 -6.11 9.65
CA THR A 122 -8.03 -5.20 10.76
C THR A 122 -8.81 -5.91 11.87
N ASN A 123 -9.82 -6.72 11.54
CA ASN A 123 -10.57 -7.48 12.55
C ASN A 123 -9.67 -8.45 13.32
N ALA A 124 -8.76 -9.15 12.63
CA ALA A 124 -7.79 -10.04 13.28
C ALA A 124 -6.82 -9.28 14.20
N ARG A 125 -6.40 -8.07 13.81
CA ARG A 125 -5.53 -7.20 14.62
C ARG A 125 -6.24 -6.60 15.83
N VAL A 126 -7.54 -6.34 15.72
CA VAL A 126 -8.35 -5.90 16.87
C VAL A 126 -8.53 -7.07 17.84
N ALA A 127 -8.81 -8.27 17.33
CA ALA A 127 -9.01 -9.47 18.14
C ALA A 127 -7.76 -9.94 18.89
N SER A 128 -6.55 -9.68 18.37
CA SER A 128 -5.28 -10.02 19.01
C SER A 128 -4.87 -9.05 20.13
N LYS A 129 -5.57 -7.93 20.32
CA LYS A 129 -5.22 -6.96 21.37
C LYS A 129 -5.79 -7.42 22.71
N SER A 130 -5.01 -7.17 23.77
CA SER A 130 -5.47 -7.41 25.14
C SER A 130 -6.70 -6.56 25.47
N SER A 131 -7.69 -7.19 26.11
CA SER A 131 -8.88 -6.52 26.63
C SER A 131 -8.47 -5.37 27.55
N GLY A 132 -8.85 -4.14 27.20
CA GLY A 132 -8.55 -2.93 27.98
C GLY A 132 -7.94 -1.77 27.19
N MET A 133 -7.48 -1.98 25.95
CA MET A 133 -7.09 -0.86 25.08
C MET A 133 -8.34 -0.14 24.55
N ILE A 134 -8.47 1.16 24.88
CA ILE A 134 -9.47 2.03 24.24
C ILE A 134 -8.96 2.33 22.83
N LEU A 135 -9.61 1.71 21.84
CA LEU A 135 -9.34 1.97 20.43
C LEU A 135 -10.23 3.12 19.93
N ALA A 136 -9.76 3.82 18.89
CA ALA A 136 -10.58 4.78 18.17
C ALA A 136 -11.87 4.15 17.61
N GLU A 137 -12.82 4.99 17.21
CA GLU A 137 -14.05 4.51 16.57
C GLU A 137 -13.84 4.13 15.11
N ASP A 138 -12.91 4.79 14.42
CA ASP A 138 -12.71 4.61 12.99
C ASP A 138 -11.42 3.85 12.69
N ALA A 139 -11.54 2.87 11.78
CA ALA A 139 -10.42 2.27 11.07
C ALA A 139 -10.03 3.15 9.89
N ARG A 140 -8.74 3.18 9.56
CA ARG A 140 -8.20 3.93 8.43
C ARG A 140 -7.42 2.99 7.49
N LEU A 141 -7.55 3.21 6.19
CA LEU A 141 -6.80 2.53 5.15
C LEU A 141 -6.06 3.55 4.29
N MET A 142 -4.74 3.51 4.30
CA MET A 142 -3.92 4.26 3.36
C MET A 142 -3.70 3.44 2.09
N ILE A 143 -3.99 4.04 0.94
CA ILE A 143 -3.96 3.38 -0.38
C ILE A 143 -2.89 4.03 -1.25
N SER A 144 -2.08 3.24 -1.95
CA SER A 144 -1.20 3.76 -3.01
C SER A 144 -1.95 3.92 -4.33
N VAL A 145 -2.01 5.14 -4.85
CA VAL A 145 -2.70 5.46 -6.09
C VAL A 145 -1.73 6.08 -7.09
N ASP A 146 -1.51 5.42 -8.24
CA ASP A 146 -0.77 6.01 -9.34
C ASP A 146 -1.60 7.11 -10.00
N TRP A 147 -1.15 8.36 -9.88
CA TRP A 147 -1.86 9.51 -10.44
C TRP A 147 -1.38 9.90 -11.84
N ARG A 148 -0.38 9.21 -12.42
CA ARG A 148 0.10 9.51 -13.79
C ARG A 148 -1.04 9.49 -14.80
N ARG A 149 -1.91 8.48 -14.74
CA ARG A 149 -3.06 8.37 -15.66
C ARG A 149 -4.06 9.52 -15.55
N ARG A 150 -3.94 10.36 -14.52
CA ARG A 150 -4.77 11.55 -14.27
C ARG A 150 -4.03 12.85 -14.57
N MET A 151 -2.75 12.80 -14.93
CA MET A 151 -2.00 13.97 -15.39
C MET A 151 -2.48 14.40 -16.78
N PRO A 152 -2.44 15.72 -17.09
CA PRO A 152 -2.56 16.21 -18.46
C PRO A 152 -1.58 15.49 -19.40
N SER A 153 -2.05 15.11 -20.59
CA SER A 153 -1.33 14.24 -21.53
C SER A 153 0.07 14.75 -21.93
N ASP A 154 0.29 16.07 -21.88
CA ASP A 154 1.58 16.70 -22.22
C ASP A 154 2.69 16.39 -21.20
N ALA A 155 2.34 15.96 -19.98
CA ALA A 155 3.29 15.59 -18.92
C ALA A 155 3.65 14.09 -18.89
N MET A 156 2.97 13.27 -19.69
CA MET A 156 3.02 11.80 -19.58
C MET A 156 4.16 11.12 -20.33
N SER A 157 4.79 11.78 -21.30
CA SER A 157 5.65 11.09 -22.28
C SER A 157 7.03 10.66 -21.75
N THR A 158 7.49 11.14 -20.59
CA THR A 158 8.90 10.93 -20.15
C THR A 158 9.12 10.78 -18.63
N SER A 159 8.07 10.77 -17.80
CA SER A 159 8.23 10.80 -16.34
C SER A 159 8.62 9.43 -15.74
N SER A 160 9.92 9.20 -15.56
CA SER A 160 10.48 8.10 -14.76
C SER A 160 10.42 8.34 -13.23
N GLY A 161 9.78 9.43 -12.79
CA GLY A 161 9.71 9.84 -11.39
C GLY A 161 8.58 9.16 -10.60
N ASN A 162 8.57 9.34 -9.28
CA ASN A 162 7.48 8.89 -8.41
C ASN A 162 6.22 9.74 -8.64
N ALA A 163 5.07 9.08 -8.83
CA ALA A 163 3.77 9.70 -9.01
C ALA A 163 2.69 8.92 -8.24
N ILE A 164 3.01 8.53 -7.00
CA ILE A 164 2.07 7.88 -6.08
C ILE A 164 1.46 8.92 -5.16
N ALA A 165 0.13 8.96 -5.12
CA ALA A 165 -0.68 9.65 -4.12
C ALA A 165 -1.13 8.66 -3.03
N LEU A 166 -1.36 9.17 -1.81
CA LEU A 166 -1.69 8.37 -0.63
C LEU A 166 -3.03 8.80 0.01
N PRO A 167 -4.17 8.66 -0.68
CA PRO A 167 -5.46 8.90 -0.06
C PRO A 167 -5.73 7.94 1.11
N ILE A 168 -6.55 8.38 2.05
CA ILE A 168 -6.98 7.61 3.21
C ILE A 168 -8.50 7.37 3.10
N ALA A 169 -8.90 6.11 3.13
CA ALA A 169 -10.29 5.74 3.42
C ALA A 169 -10.47 5.57 4.93
N SER A 170 -11.64 5.93 5.44
CA SER A 170 -11.95 5.78 6.87
C SER A 170 -13.36 5.21 7.03
N ILE A 171 -13.53 4.28 7.97
CA ILE A 171 -14.81 3.65 8.24
C ILE A 171 -14.90 3.23 9.70
N ASN A 172 -16.12 3.19 10.25
CA ASN A 172 -16.32 2.78 11.64
C ASN A 172 -15.89 1.32 11.86
N LYS A 173 -15.22 1.04 12.99
CA LYS A 173 -14.75 -0.30 13.37
C LYS A 173 -15.86 -1.34 13.42
N SER A 174 -17.09 -0.94 13.76
CA SER A 174 -18.24 -1.85 13.76
C SER A 174 -18.55 -2.39 12.37
N THR A 175 -18.30 -1.60 11.32
CA THR A 175 -18.46 -2.05 9.92
C THR A 175 -17.38 -3.05 9.55
N ILE A 176 -16.14 -2.89 10.05
CA ILE A 176 -15.07 -3.89 9.89
C ILE A 176 -15.47 -5.22 10.52
N SER A 177 -15.97 -5.20 11.76
CA SER A 177 -16.44 -6.41 12.44
C SER A 177 -17.65 -7.04 11.74
N ALA A 178 -18.60 -6.23 11.27
CA ALA A 178 -19.76 -6.71 10.51
C ALA A 178 -19.37 -7.39 9.19
N ALA A 179 -18.37 -6.88 8.47
CA ALA A 179 -17.84 -7.50 7.26
C ALA A 179 -17.26 -8.90 7.50
N CYS A 180 -16.79 -9.16 8.73
CA CYS A 180 -16.23 -10.46 9.13
C CYS A 180 -17.26 -11.39 9.79
N ASN A 181 -18.54 -11.02 9.81
CA ASN A 181 -19.61 -11.85 10.38
C ASN A 181 -19.86 -13.10 9.52
N GLU A 182 -20.32 -14.20 10.13
CA GLU A 182 -20.71 -15.42 9.41
C GLU A 182 -22.07 -15.24 8.67
N ASP A 183 -22.91 -14.29 9.10
CA ASP A 183 -24.11 -13.89 8.38
C ASP A 183 -23.76 -13.18 7.06
N GLN A 184 -24.18 -13.80 5.95
CA GLN A 184 -23.78 -13.38 4.62
C GLN A 184 -24.38 -12.02 4.22
N GLU A 185 -25.60 -11.71 4.65
CA GLU A 185 -26.25 -10.44 4.30
C GLU A 185 -25.57 -9.27 5.00
N THR A 186 -25.33 -9.39 6.31
CA THR A 186 -24.59 -8.41 7.11
C THR A 186 -23.17 -8.23 6.60
N SER A 187 -22.46 -9.33 6.34
CA SER A 187 -21.09 -9.30 5.81
C SER A 187 -21.03 -8.60 4.45
N CYS A 188 -21.92 -8.95 3.51
CA CYS A 188 -21.96 -8.33 2.20
C CYS A 188 -22.28 -6.83 2.27
N SER A 189 -23.26 -6.43 3.08
CA SER A 189 -23.63 -5.01 3.23
C SER A 189 -22.47 -4.18 3.79
N ALA A 190 -21.77 -4.71 4.79
CA ALA A 190 -20.60 -4.07 5.35
C ALA A 190 -19.43 -3.99 4.35
N LEU A 191 -19.18 -5.06 3.57
CA LEU A 191 -18.19 -5.04 2.49
C LEU A 191 -18.53 -4.00 1.41
N VAL A 192 -19.81 -3.77 1.12
CA VAL A 192 -20.25 -2.68 0.22
C VAL A 192 -19.85 -1.31 0.77
N ALA A 193 -20.10 -1.07 2.05
CA ALA A 193 -19.75 0.19 2.68
C ALA A 193 -18.22 0.41 2.66
N ILE A 194 -17.44 -0.63 2.96
CA ILE A 194 -15.96 -0.58 2.89
C ILE A 194 -15.49 -0.30 1.46
N ALA A 195 -15.99 -1.06 0.48
CA ALA A 195 -15.62 -0.88 -0.93
C ALA A 195 -15.96 0.53 -1.44
N ARG A 196 -17.10 1.11 -1.01
CA ARG A 196 -17.47 2.49 -1.34
C ARG A 196 -16.48 3.49 -0.74
N ALA A 197 -16.14 3.37 0.54
CA ALA A 197 -15.18 4.26 1.18
C ALA A 197 -13.79 4.23 0.49
N ILE A 198 -13.36 3.04 0.05
CA ILE A 198 -12.13 2.86 -0.73
C ILE A 198 -12.23 3.57 -2.09
N ASP A 199 -13.31 3.33 -2.84
CA ASP A 199 -13.52 3.96 -4.14
C ASP A 199 -13.56 5.49 -4.00
N GLU A 200 -14.31 6.02 -3.05
CA GLU A 200 -14.39 7.46 -2.77
C GLU A 200 -13.00 8.04 -2.48
N ALA A 201 -12.22 7.41 -1.59
CA ALA A 201 -10.85 7.83 -1.30
C ALA A 201 -9.97 7.85 -2.55
N ILE A 202 -10.05 6.84 -3.42
CA ILE A 202 -9.28 6.78 -4.68
C ILE A 202 -9.71 7.91 -5.64
N HIS A 203 -11.01 8.24 -5.70
CA HIS A 203 -11.55 9.29 -6.56
C HIS A 203 -11.20 10.70 -6.05
N THR A 204 -10.87 10.87 -4.77
CA THR A 204 -10.36 12.17 -4.28
C THR A 204 -9.02 12.57 -4.91
N VAL A 205 -8.27 11.63 -5.49
CA VAL A 205 -6.97 11.91 -6.12
C VAL A 205 -7.18 12.58 -7.48
N ASN A 206 -7.19 13.91 -7.46
CA ASN A 206 -7.29 14.80 -8.62
C ASN A 206 -6.18 15.89 -8.58
N ASP A 207 -6.24 16.87 -9.48
CA ASP A 207 -5.25 17.95 -9.55
C ASP A 207 -5.16 18.76 -8.25
N ASP A 208 -6.30 19.09 -7.64
CA ASP A 208 -6.35 19.84 -6.37
C ASP A 208 -5.72 19.04 -5.22
N PHE A 209 -5.98 17.73 -5.19
CA PHE A 209 -5.37 16.83 -4.23
C PHE A 209 -3.85 16.93 -4.33
N VAL A 210 -3.29 16.71 -5.53
CA VAL A 210 -1.83 16.74 -5.75
C VAL A 210 -1.22 18.12 -5.52
N ALA A 211 -1.91 19.18 -5.96
CA ALA A 211 -1.45 20.56 -5.80
C ALA A 211 -1.32 20.93 -4.33
N ALA A 212 -2.28 20.54 -3.48
CA ALA A 212 -2.22 20.78 -2.04
C ALA A 212 -1.01 20.08 -1.37
N ARG A 213 -0.72 18.82 -1.74
CA ARG A 213 0.45 18.09 -1.23
C ARG A 213 1.75 18.70 -1.71
N THR A 214 1.79 19.10 -2.99
CA THR A 214 2.97 19.74 -3.59
C THR A 214 3.25 21.09 -2.92
N ALA A 215 2.21 21.88 -2.62
CA ALA A 215 2.33 23.10 -1.84
C ALA A 215 2.85 22.83 -0.43
N LEU A 216 2.35 21.78 0.25
CA LEU A 216 2.87 21.35 1.55
C LEU A 216 4.37 21.04 1.48
N PHE A 217 4.82 20.21 0.53
CA PHE A 217 6.24 19.86 0.39
C PHE A 217 7.14 21.05 0.06
N ARG A 218 6.63 22.04 -0.69
CA ARG A 218 7.37 23.28 -1.00
C ARG A 218 7.39 24.28 0.15
N SER A 219 6.46 24.18 1.09
CA SER A 219 6.34 25.10 2.22
C SER A 219 7.33 24.82 3.36
N VAL A 220 8.03 23.69 3.32
CA VAL A 220 9.09 23.33 4.28
C VAL A 220 10.47 23.46 3.63
N PRO A 221 11.49 23.97 4.35
CA PRO A 221 12.84 24.08 3.80
C PRO A 221 13.46 22.73 3.41
N ASP A 222 13.11 21.66 4.13
CA ASP A 222 13.56 20.30 3.85
C ASP A 222 12.34 19.34 3.92
N PRO A 223 11.90 18.77 2.78
CA PRO A 223 10.72 17.92 2.70
C PRO A 223 10.87 16.60 3.47
N ARG A 224 12.08 16.24 3.90
CA ARG A 224 12.30 15.06 4.76
C ARG A 224 11.74 15.26 6.17
N PHE A 225 11.39 16.48 6.58
CA PHE A 225 10.67 16.72 7.83
C PHE A 225 9.16 16.48 7.73
N ILE A 226 8.63 16.18 6.55
CA ILE A 226 7.25 15.72 6.41
C ILE A 226 7.27 14.20 6.52
N GLY A 227 6.34 13.59 7.26
CA GLY A 227 6.16 12.14 7.33
C GLY A 227 4.69 11.78 7.32
N LEU A 228 4.38 10.50 7.43
CA LEU A 228 3.00 10.00 7.37
C LEU A 228 2.38 9.95 8.77
N ASP A 229 1.19 10.52 8.96
CA ASP A 229 0.45 10.46 10.23
C ASP A 229 -0.38 9.17 10.37
N PHE A 230 0.34 8.06 10.24
CA PHE A 230 -0.22 6.73 10.21
C PHE A 230 0.70 5.80 11.01
N ASP A 231 0.12 5.03 11.92
CA ASP A 231 0.86 4.12 12.80
C ASP A 231 0.49 2.68 12.49
N LEU A 232 1.36 1.98 11.76
CA LEU A 232 1.11 0.57 11.42
C LEU A 232 1.15 -0.38 12.62
N SER A 233 1.46 0.09 13.84
CA SER A 233 1.29 -0.69 15.08
C SER A 233 -0.11 -0.54 15.69
N ASP A 234 -0.85 0.50 15.31
CA ASP A 234 -2.26 0.67 15.67
C ASP A 234 -3.10 -0.33 14.87
N PRO A 235 -3.90 -1.20 15.53
CA PRO A 235 -4.70 -2.22 14.85
C PRO A 235 -5.69 -1.63 13.83
N LEU A 236 -6.09 -0.36 13.99
CA LEU A 236 -7.07 0.32 13.15
C LEU A 236 -6.45 1.03 11.94
N ASP A 237 -5.14 1.25 11.91
CA ASP A 237 -4.40 1.81 10.78
C ASP A 237 -3.84 0.68 9.90
N PHE A 238 -4.28 0.61 8.63
CA PHE A 238 -3.79 -0.38 7.66
C PHE A 238 -3.26 0.27 6.38
N TYR A 239 -2.20 -0.28 5.79
CA TYR A 239 -1.62 0.21 4.54
C TYR A 239 -1.72 -0.83 3.43
N LEU A 240 -2.23 -0.45 2.26
CA LEU A 240 -2.38 -1.36 1.13
C LEU A 240 -1.79 -0.77 -0.15
N ASN A 241 -1.01 -1.60 -0.83
CA ASN A 241 -0.46 -1.30 -2.15
C ASN A 241 -0.79 -2.43 -3.14
N THR A 242 -0.66 -2.15 -4.44
CA THR A 242 -0.83 -3.13 -5.51
C THR A 242 0.34 -3.07 -6.48
N TRP A 243 0.93 -4.22 -6.75
CA TRP A 243 1.87 -4.47 -7.84
C TRP A 243 1.25 -5.35 -8.92
N ARG A 244 -0.09 -5.50 -8.91
CA ARG A 244 -0.83 -6.37 -9.85
C ARG A 244 -0.36 -6.23 -11.29
N HIS A 245 -0.10 -5.00 -11.73
CA HIS A 245 0.25 -4.68 -13.11
C HIS A 245 1.77 -4.62 -13.37
N PHE A 246 2.61 -5.08 -12.44
CA PHE A 246 4.07 -4.96 -12.55
C PHE A 246 4.71 -6.24 -13.07
N GLY A 247 5.18 -6.22 -14.32
CA GLY A 247 6.30 -7.04 -14.80
C GLY A 247 6.14 -8.57 -14.82
N ALA A 248 5.04 -9.12 -14.32
CA ALA A 248 4.78 -10.56 -14.32
C ALA A 248 4.66 -11.16 -15.73
N GLN A 249 4.29 -10.33 -16.71
CA GLN A 249 4.16 -10.72 -18.12
C GLN A 249 5.41 -10.39 -18.94
N THR A 250 6.46 -9.83 -18.32
CA THR A 250 7.70 -9.50 -19.02
C THR A 250 8.42 -10.78 -19.40
N ARG A 251 8.68 -10.95 -20.70
CA ARG A 251 9.33 -12.14 -21.25
C ARG A 251 10.79 -11.84 -21.52
N TRP A 252 11.66 -12.75 -21.10
CA TRP A 252 13.11 -12.62 -21.29
C TRP A 252 13.64 -13.79 -22.12
N GLY A 253 14.50 -13.50 -23.11
CA GLY A 253 15.25 -14.51 -23.87
C GLY A 253 16.47 -14.99 -23.11
N LEU A 254 16.27 -15.54 -21.90
CA LEU A 254 17.36 -16.02 -21.06
C LEU A 254 17.85 -17.38 -21.55
N LEU A 255 19.13 -17.45 -21.93
CA LEU A 255 19.78 -18.70 -22.35
C LEU A 255 19.62 -19.78 -21.28
N GLY A 256 19.18 -20.97 -21.68
CA GLY A 256 19.01 -22.13 -20.79
C GLY A 256 17.65 -22.25 -20.10
N LEU A 257 16.72 -21.32 -20.34
CA LEU A 257 15.31 -21.45 -19.97
C LEU A 257 14.41 -21.88 -21.14
N ASP A 258 15.00 -22.07 -22.32
CA ASP A 258 14.30 -22.56 -23.51
C ASP A 258 13.80 -23.98 -23.23
N LYS A 259 12.46 -24.14 -23.13
CA LYS A 259 11.84 -25.44 -23.37
C LYS A 259 12.23 -25.81 -24.80
N GLN A 260 12.92 -26.95 -24.96
CA GLN A 260 13.76 -27.37 -26.09
C GLN A 260 13.28 -27.15 -27.54
N ASP A 261 12.07 -26.64 -27.80
CA ASP A 261 11.49 -26.53 -29.15
C ASP A 261 10.87 -25.16 -29.50
N SER A 262 11.14 -24.07 -28.77
CA SER A 262 10.72 -22.76 -29.27
C SER A 262 11.60 -21.60 -28.77
N ALA A 263 12.03 -20.77 -29.73
CA ALA A 263 12.71 -19.48 -29.54
C ALA A 263 11.79 -18.41 -28.89
N SER A 264 11.05 -18.80 -27.86
CA SER A 264 10.05 -17.98 -27.20
C SER A 264 10.59 -17.53 -25.86
N ALA A 265 10.80 -16.22 -25.72
CA ALA A 265 11.08 -15.57 -24.44
C ALA A 265 10.14 -16.08 -23.33
N VAL A 266 10.67 -16.26 -22.12
CA VAL A 266 9.97 -16.89 -20.98
C VAL A 266 9.56 -15.83 -19.97
N ALA A 267 8.32 -15.91 -19.49
CA ALA A 267 7.82 -15.08 -18.39
C ALA A 267 8.15 -15.74 -17.03
N PRO A 268 8.32 -14.96 -15.94
CA PRO A 268 8.54 -15.54 -14.63
C PRO A 268 7.33 -16.35 -14.13
N ASP A 269 7.57 -17.51 -13.52
CA ASP A 269 6.52 -18.31 -12.88
C ASP A 269 5.87 -17.59 -11.69
N ALA A 270 6.67 -16.77 -10.99
CA ALA A 270 6.25 -15.98 -9.85
C ALA A 270 7.11 -14.72 -9.71
N ALA A 271 6.47 -13.60 -9.37
CA ALA A 271 7.15 -12.38 -8.91
C ALA A 271 6.79 -12.12 -7.45
N ARG A 272 7.80 -11.96 -6.60
CA ARG A 272 7.64 -11.83 -5.14
C ARG A 272 8.40 -10.63 -4.61
N ARG A 273 7.87 -10.03 -3.55
CA ARG A 273 8.57 -8.98 -2.81
C ARG A 273 9.62 -9.60 -1.90
N ALA A 274 10.89 -9.36 -2.19
CA ALA A 274 11.97 -9.60 -1.24
C ALA A 274 11.90 -8.54 -0.12
N GLN A 275 11.96 -8.98 1.14
CA GLN A 275 11.96 -8.08 2.29
C GLN A 275 12.74 -8.67 3.46
N ALA A 276 13.58 -7.85 4.10
CA ALA A 276 14.37 -8.25 5.27
C ALA A 276 13.53 -8.27 6.56
N VAL A 277 12.48 -7.45 6.63
CA VAL A 277 11.61 -7.30 7.80
C VAL A 277 10.16 -7.20 7.34
N PHE A 278 9.26 -7.88 8.07
CA PHE A 278 7.82 -7.82 7.85
C PHE A 278 7.20 -6.58 8.53
N GLY A 279 6.22 -5.96 7.86
CA GLY A 279 5.41 -4.87 8.41
C GLY A 279 4.42 -5.34 9.49
N ARG A 280 3.68 -4.39 10.10
CA ARG A 280 2.78 -4.61 11.25
C ARG A 280 1.29 -4.48 10.95
N GLY A 281 0.96 -4.14 9.71
CA GLY A 281 -0.38 -3.73 9.31
C GLY A 281 -0.39 -3.32 7.86
N SER A 282 0.10 -4.19 6.98
CA SER A 282 0.10 -3.88 5.56
C SER A 282 -0.19 -5.08 4.68
N ALA A 283 -0.73 -4.79 3.49
CA ALA A 283 -0.92 -5.76 2.44
C ALA A 283 -0.36 -5.27 1.09
N LEU A 284 0.02 -6.22 0.26
CA LEU A 284 0.44 -6.02 -1.11
C LEU A 284 -0.25 -7.03 -2.02
N ILE A 285 -1.06 -6.54 -2.95
CA ILE A 285 -1.54 -7.36 -4.07
C ILE A 285 -0.34 -7.61 -4.99
N LEU A 286 0.06 -8.86 -5.14
CA LEU A 286 1.22 -9.27 -5.92
C LEU A 286 0.94 -9.18 -7.44
N PRO A 287 1.99 -9.16 -8.27
CA PRO A 287 1.84 -9.20 -9.72
C PRO A 287 0.99 -10.35 -10.22
N GLU A 288 0.11 -10.07 -11.18
CA GLU A 288 -0.76 -11.05 -11.81
C GLU A 288 0.04 -11.92 -12.80
N THR A 289 0.34 -13.14 -12.38
CA THR A 289 0.95 -14.18 -13.22
C THR A 289 -0.11 -15.05 -13.91
N ASP A 290 -1.27 -15.20 -13.27
CA ASP A 290 -2.37 -16.06 -13.68
C ASP A 290 -3.68 -15.28 -13.53
N ALA A 291 -4.53 -15.30 -14.56
CA ALA A 291 -5.79 -14.57 -14.58
C ALA A 291 -6.88 -15.24 -13.72
N THR A 292 -6.69 -16.50 -13.31
CA THR A 292 -7.69 -17.21 -12.50
C THR A 292 -7.59 -16.91 -11.01
N LYS A 293 -6.53 -16.25 -10.55
CA LYS A 293 -6.28 -16.03 -9.11
C LYS A 293 -5.53 -14.74 -8.83
N PHE A 294 -5.68 -14.27 -7.60
CA PHE A 294 -4.97 -13.12 -7.06
C PHE A 294 -4.21 -13.53 -5.82
N GLU A 295 -2.95 -13.12 -5.73
CA GLU A 295 -2.12 -13.36 -4.55
C GLU A 295 -1.98 -12.07 -3.75
N VAL A 296 -2.26 -12.14 -2.45
CA VAL A 296 -2.15 -11.01 -1.53
C VAL A 296 -1.16 -11.35 -0.43
N LEU A 297 -0.02 -10.66 -0.40
CA LEU A 297 0.92 -10.71 0.72
C LEU A 297 0.40 -9.83 1.85
N ILE A 298 0.09 -10.42 3.00
CA ILE A 298 -0.32 -9.72 4.21
C ILE A 298 0.81 -9.81 5.23
N THR A 299 1.15 -8.71 5.89
CA THR A 299 2.18 -8.64 6.94
C THR A 299 1.60 -8.09 8.23
N LEU A 300 1.71 -8.86 9.31
CA LEU A 300 1.13 -8.58 10.63
C LEU A 300 2.12 -8.99 11.73
N ASP A 301 1.82 -8.64 12.99
CA ASP A 301 2.41 -9.36 14.11
C ASP A 301 1.94 -10.83 14.13
N VAL A 302 2.72 -11.70 14.78
CA VAL A 302 2.49 -13.15 14.79
C VAL A 302 1.11 -13.52 15.36
N GLU A 303 0.63 -12.81 16.38
CA GLU A 303 -0.65 -13.11 17.03
C GLU A 303 -1.82 -12.75 16.12
N SER A 304 -1.81 -11.53 15.56
CA SER A 304 -2.80 -11.11 14.56
C SER A 304 -2.82 -12.01 13.33
N MET A 305 -1.65 -12.48 12.85
CA MET A 305 -1.59 -13.43 11.75
C MET A 305 -2.23 -14.77 12.11
N ALA A 306 -2.00 -15.28 13.33
CA ALA A 306 -2.64 -16.51 13.80
C ALA A 306 -4.17 -16.35 13.87
N HIS A 307 -4.67 -15.21 14.35
CA HIS A 307 -6.10 -14.91 14.33
C HIS A 307 -6.68 -14.87 12.91
N LEU A 308 -5.96 -14.27 11.96
CA LEU A 308 -6.39 -14.22 10.55
C LEU A 308 -6.44 -15.63 9.95
N CYS A 309 -5.38 -16.41 10.10
CA CYS A 309 -5.29 -17.77 9.55
C CYS A 309 -6.34 -18.73 10.14
N ASN A 310 -6.76 -18.52 11.40
CA ASN A 310 -7.76 -19.34 12.08
C ASN A 310 -9.20 -18.83 11.91
N SER A 311 -9.40 -17.69 11.22
CA SER A 311 -10.73 -17.12 11.03
C SER A 311 -11.51 -17.87 9.95
N ARG A 312 -12.61 -18.52 10.35
CA ARG A 312 -13.53 -19.21 9.42
C ARG A 312 -14.05 -18.27 8.33
N SER A 313 -14.38 -17.03 8.70
CA SER A 313 -14.83 -16.00 7.76
C SER A 313 -13.78 -15.68 6.70
N TRP A 314 -12.48 -15.65 7.06
CA TRP A 314 -11.39 -15.40 6.11
C TRP A 314 -11.13 -16.61 5.22
N GLN A 315 -11.11 -17.81 5.80
CA GLN A 315 -10.93 -19.08 5.08
C GLN A 315 -12.02 -19.32 4.04
N HIS A 316 -13.20 -18.72 4.18
CA HIS A 316 -14.25 -18.75 3.14
C HIS A 316 -13.82 -18.07 1.84
N TRP A 317 -12.97 -17.04 1.92
CA TRP A 317 -12.58 -16.21 0.77
C TRP A 317 -11.25 -16.60 0.14
N THR A 318 -10.40 -17.33 0.88
CA THR A 318 -9.03 -17.65 0.49
C THR A 318 -8.80 -19.14 0.44
N GLU A 319 -7.95 -19.58 -0.48
CA GLU A 319 -7.35 -20.92 -0.36
C GLU A 319 -6.44 -20.97 0.86
N THR A 320 -6.44 -22.12 1.53
CA THR A 320 -5.52 -22.40 2.64
C THR A 320 -4.08 -22.17 2.16
N PRO A 321 -3.23 -21.43 2.91
CA PRO A 321 -1.86 -21.20 2.49
C PRO A 321 -1.15 -22.54 2.24
N GLY A 322 -0.65 -22.75 1.02
CA GLY A 322 0.29 -23.82 0.74
C GLY A 322 1.60 -23.49 1.44
N PHE A 323 1.98 -24.31 2.43
CA PHE A 323 3.30 -24.26 3.06
C PHE A 323 4.34 -24.99 2.21
#